data_AF-A0A6I6ANI2-F1
#
_entry.id   AF-A0A6I6ANI2-F1
#
_cell.length_a   1.000
_cell.length_b   1.000
_cell.length_c   1.000
_cell.angle_alpha   90.00
_cell.angle_beta   90.00
_cell.angle_gamma   90.00
#
_symmetry.space_group_name_H-M   'P 1'
#
loop_
_entity.id
_entity.type
_entity.pdbx_description
1 polymer ?
#
loop_
_entity_poly.entity_id
_entity_poly.type
_entity_poly.pdbx_seq_one_letter_code
_entity_poly.pdbx_strand_id
1 'polypeptide(L)'
;MQDLKKITGIAILFIVVLRLSIGWQLLYEGMWKIETLSSTRPWTAAGYLNNAKGPFRDQFRDMTGDPNDLNWLDADKVKAKWTAWEQRFLNHYPNLTDEQKSRLHQMIHGNKYFAAKLSALPPEVKIDGSLGSVVSYDPERKLLLVDGKKHITPREKQRLQSMVPVKKGADGKLTGGTELDREFYDAVDKAYARSSRLSYIEKMQASLRGNPELAGEIDVEQEGTIDGKRIGKIEQYKIALDRYEQKLAKADQDYKVDHLNKIWSEIQQMKGELVNPIRAMEDEMESEARELLTAEQLAAGPVPPENTQIHRVNMMTIASLTVLGILLLIGLGTRVAAIAAAGMLLSFYLVMPPWPGVPEAPGPEHSFIVNKNLIEVLALLAIAALPTGTWFGIDGLFYRFFQKRKKTANKAS
;
A
#
# COMPACT_ATOMS: atom_id res chain seq x y z
N MET A 1 33.42 -56.19 -1.25
CA MET A 1 32.38 -55.17 -1.50
C MET A 1 32.73 -53.93 -0.69
N GLN A 2 33.05 -52.82 -1.36
CA GLN A 2 33.22 -51.53 -0.66
C GLN A 2 31.89 -51.18 0.00
N ASP A 3 31.94 -50.80 1.27
CA ASP A 3 30.78 -50.40 2.04
C ASP A 3 30.20 -49.11 1.43
N LEU A 4 29.16 -49.26 0.59
CA LEU A 4 28.46 -48.18 -0.13
C LEU A 4 27.91 -47.08 0.79
N LYS A 5 28.00 -47.26 2.12
CA LYS A 5 27.52 -46.34 3.16
C LYS A 5 28.59 -45.35 3.65
N LYS A 6 29.84 -45.45 3.20
CA LYS A 6 30.91 -44.52 3.61
C LYS A 6 30.86 -43.24 2.79
N ILE A 7 30.29 -42.19 3.38
CA ILE A 7 30.34 -40.82 2.83
C ILE A 7 31.78 -40.30 2.99
N THR A 8 32.39 -39.83 1.89
CA THR A 8 33.75 -39.28 1.93
C THR A 8 33.80 -37.98 2.71
N GLY A 9 34.95 -37.65 3.32
CA GLY A 9 35.12 -36.38 4.04
C GLY A 9 34.86 -35.15 3.16
N ILE A 10 35.20 -35.25 1.87
CA ILE A 10 34.93 -34.20 0.87
C ILE A 10 33.43 -34.04 0.62
N ALA A 11 32.67 -35.14 0.52
CA ALA A 11 31.21 -35.06 0.38
C ALA A 11 30.55 -34.44 1.63
N ILE A 12 31.03 -34.78 2.84
CA ILE A 12 30.59 -34.14 4.09
C ILE A 12 30.86 -32.64 4.03
N LEU A 13 32.08 -32.24 3.64
CA LEU A 13 32.47 -30.83 3.53
C LEU A 13 31.52 -30.08 2.58
N PHE A 14 31.31 -30.57 1.35
CA PHE A 14 30.48 -29.87 0.38
C PHE A 14 29.01 -29.78 0.80
N ILE A 15 28.45 -30.80 1.44
CA ILE A 15 27.06 -30.76 1.90
C ILE A 15 26.90 -29.81 3.10
N VAL A 16 27.91 -29.72 3.99
CA VAL A 16 27.93 -28.72 5.05
C VAL A 16 28.05 -27.32 4.46
N VAL A 17 28.95 -27.11 3.49
CA VAL A 17 29.10 -25.81 2.81
C VAL A 17 27.79 -25.42 2.11
N LEU A 18 27.15 -26.34 1.40
CA LEU A 18 25.85 -26.12 0.76
C LEU A 18 24.79 -25.67 1.78
N ARG A 19 24.71 -26.33 2.94
CA ARG A 19 23.80 -25.92 4.03
C ARG A 19 24.10 -24.50 4.50
N LEU A 20 25.38 -24.17 4.71
CA LEU A 20 25.78 -22.84 5.14
C LEU A 20 25.48 -21.78 4.07
N SER A 21 25.71 -22.09 2.80
CA SER A 21 25.42 -21.20 1.67
C SER A 21 23.92 -20.89 1.56
N ILE A 22 23.05 -21.91 1.61
CA ILE A 22 21.60 -21.69 1.58
C ILE A 22 21.15 -20.95 2.84
N GLY A 23 21.64 -21.32 4.02
CA GLY A 23 21.34 -20.62 5.27
C GLY A 23 21.74 -19.14 5.22
N TRP A 24 22.91 -18.83 4.65
CA TRP A 24 23.37 -17.46 4.43
C TRP A 24 22.45 -16.68 3.49
N GLN A 25 22.08 -17.27 2.34
CA GLN A 25 21.19 -16.63 1.38
C GLN A 25 19.83 -16.28 2.01
N LEU A 26 19.20 -17.23 2.72
CA LEU A 26 17.93 -16.97 3.41
C LEU A 26 18.07 -15.89 4.48
N LEU A 27 19.14 -15.93 5.28
CA LEU A 27 19.37 -14.93 6.32
C LEU A 27 19.59 -13.54 5.72
N TYR A 28 20.44 -13.43 4.70
CA TYR A 28 20.71 -12.17 4.02
C TYR A 28 19.44 -11.56 3.43
N GLU A 29 18.64 -12.37 2.73
CA GLU A 29 17.34 -11.97 2.19
C GLU A 29 16.35 -11.52 3.27
N GLY A 30 16.37 -12.15 4.45
CA GLY A 30 15.59 -11.77 5.62
C GLY A 30 16.05 -10.44 6.23
N MET A 31 17.35 -10.29 6.47
CA MET A 31 17.94 -9.08 7.04
C MET A 31 17.74 -7.86 6.15
N TRP A 32 17.97 -7.99 4.84
CA TRP A 32 17.70 -6.90 3.90
C TRP A 32 16.24 -6.43 3.97
N LYS A 33 15.28 -7.36 4.07
CA LYS A 33 13.86 -7.00 4.22
C LYS A 33 13.58 -6.34 5.57
N ILE A 34 14.23 -6.77 6.66
CA ILE A 34 14.13 -6.12 7.98
C ILE A 34 14.63 -4.66 7.89
N GLU A 35 15.76 -4.42 7.21
CA GLU A 35 16.29 -3.08 7.02
C GLU A 35 15.31 -2.16 6.28
N THR A 36 14.55 -2.69 5.32
CA THR A 36 13.53 -1.88 4.63
C THR A 36 12.35 -1.49 5.53
N LEU A 37 12.10 -2.17 6.66
CA LEU A 37 10.94 -1.89 7.53
C LEU A 37 10.99 -0.48 8.16
N SER A 38 12.18 0.10 8.29
CA SER A 38 12.36 1.48 8.79
C SER A 38 12.29 2.54 7.67
N SER A 39 12.24 2.12 6.41
CA SER A 39 12.18 3.04 5.27
C SER A 39 10.77 3.52 4.97
N THR A 40 10.64 4.55 4.11
CA THR A 40 9.35 5.05 3.63
C THR A 40 8.61 4.04 2.74
N ARG A 41 9.31 3.07 2.15
CA ARG A 41 8.75 2.04 1.27
C ARG A 41 9.28 0.67 1.66
N PRO A 42 8.74 0.08 2.75
CA PRO A 42 9.16 -1.24 3.19
C PRO A 42 8.89 -2.30 2.12
N TRP A 43 9.73 -3.33 2.09
CA TRP A 43 9.56 -4.46 1.19
C TRP A 43 8.18 -5.10 1.37
N THR A 44 7.58 -5.53 0.25
CA THR A 44 6.28 -6.19 0.26
C THR A 44 6.22 -7.29 -0.79
N ALA A 45 5.59 -8.42 -0.44
CA ALA A 45 5.29 -9.52 -1.35
C ALA A 45 4.11 -9.21 -2.29
N ALA A 46 3.40 -8.08 -2.10
CA ALA A 46 2.17 -7.77 -2.83
C ALA A 46 2.36 -7.82 -4.36
N GLY A 47 3.43 -7.19 -4.86
CA GLY A 47 3.73 -7.19 -6.29
C GLY A 47 4.02 -8.59 -6.85
N TYR A 48 4.68 -9.44 -6.06
CA TYR A 48 4.96 -10.83 -6.44
C TYR A 48 3.70 -11.69 -6.46
N LEU A 49 2.90 -11.62 -5.40
CA LEU A 49 1.66 -12.40 -5.24
C LEU A 49 0.54 -11.96 -6.20
N ASN A 50 0.41 -10.65 -6.46
CA ASN A 50 -0.55 -10.12 -7.44
C ASN A 50 -0.25 -10.55 -8.88
N ASN A 51 0.97 -11.03 -9.14
CA ASN A 51 1.37 -11.57 -10.44
C ASN A 51 1.44 -13.10 -10.46
N ALA A 52 0.87 -13.79 -9.46
CA ALA A 52 0.84 -15.25 -9.43
C ALA A 52 0.17 -15.82 -10.69
N LYS A 53 0.68 -16.96 -11.15
CA LYS A 53 0.25 -17.71 -12.34
C LYS A 53 0.16 -19.20 -12.04
N GLY A 54 -0.52 -19.94 -12.90
CA GLY A 54 -0.69 -21.39 -12.77
C GLY A 54 -1.82 -21.78 -11.81
N PRO A 55 -1.90 -23.05 -11.40
CA PRO A 55 -3.08 -23.60 -10.74
C PRO A 55 -3.31 -23.12 -9.31
N PHE A 56 -2.28 -22.53 -8.69
CA PHE A 56 -2.38 -21.94 -7.34
C PHE A 56 -2.52 -20.41 -7.36
N ARG A 57 -2.76 -19.83 -8.54
CA ARG A 57 -2.83 -18.39 -8.76
C ARG A 57 -3.74 -17.69 -7.76
N ASP A 58 -4.99 -18.16 -7.66
CA ASP A 58 -6.01 -17.44 -6.90
C ASP A 58 -5.71 -17.48 -5.40
N GLN A 59 -5.23 -18.63 -4.90
CA GLN A 59 -4.81 -18.78 -3.51
C GLN A 59 -3.68 -17.80 -3.15
N PHE A 60 -2.69 -17.63 -4.02
CA PHE A 60 -1.59 -16.67 -3.78
C PHE A 60 -2.03 -15.21 -3.91
N ARG A 61 -2.89 -14.90 -4.88
CA ARG A 61 -3.45 -13.56 -5.06
C ARG A 61 -4.30 -13.15 -3.86
N ASP A 62 -5.12 -14.06 -3.35
CA ASP A 62 -6.00 -13.84 -2.21
C ASP A 62 -5.22 -13.54 -0.92
N MET A 63 -3.95 -13.99 -0.82
CA MET A 63 -3.07 -13.64 0.30
C MET A 63 -2.81 -12.13 0.42
N THR A 64 -3.03 -11.35 -0.64
CA THR A 64 -2.86 -9.90 -0.61
C THR A 64 -4.07 -9.16 -0.03
N GLY A 65 -5.25 -9.79 -0.01
CA GLY A 65 -6.53 -9.19 0.39
C GLY A 65 -7.14 -8.22 -0.62
N ASP A 66 -6.35 -7.72 -1.60
CA ASP A 66 -6.81 -6.86 -2.68
C ASP A 66 -5.99 -7.11 -3.97
N PRO A 67 -6.15 -8.28 -4.61
CA PRO A 67 -5.24 -8.71 -5.67
C PRO A 67 -5.26 -7.84 -6.93
N ASN A 68 -6.33 -7.05 -7.08
CA ASN A 68 -6.56 -6.17 -8.22
C ASN A 68 -6.49 -4.68 -7.83
N ASP A 69 -6.08 -4.35 -6.61
CA ASP A 69 -6.03 -2.98 -6.08
C ASP A 69 -7.38 -2.24 -6.18
N LEU A 70 -8.51 -2.95 -6.14
CA LEU A 70 -9.84 -2.36 -6.31
C LEU A 70 -10.28 -1.55 -5.08
N ASN A 71 -9.73 -1.83 -3.89
CA ASN A 71 -10.04 -1.04 -2.70
C ASN A 71 -9.49 0.38 -2.81
N TRP A 72 -8.45 0.61 -3.62
CA TRP A 72 -7.92 1.95 -3.91
C TRP A 72 -8.82 2.78 -4.84
N LEU A 73 -9.74 2.12 -5.55
CA LEU A 73 -10.70 2.76 -6.45
C LEU A 73 -12.09 2.90 -5.80
N ASP A 74 -12.21 2.54 -4.53
CA ASP A 74 -13.39 2.70 -3.72
C ASP A 74 -13.16 3.84 -2.71
N ALA A 75 -13.81 4.98 -2.97
CA ALA A 75 -13.64 6.18 -2.16
C ALA A 75 -13.97 5.97 -0.67
N ASP A 76 -14.92 5.10 -0.33
CA ASP A 76 -15.29 4.88 1.07
C ASP A 76 -14.25 3.99 1.78
N LYS A 77 -13.69 3.00 1.08
CA LYS A 77 -12.56 2.20 1.60
C LYS A 77 -11.29 3.01 1.77
N VAL A 78 -10.94 3.86 0.80
CA VAL A 78 -9.77 4.76 0.91
C VAL A 78 -9.97 5.74 2.06
N LYS A 79 -11.17 6.34 2.18
CA LYS A 79 -11.51 7.20 3.32
C LYS A 79 -11.35 6.48 4.66
N ALA A 80 -11.86 5.26 4.78
CA ALA A 80 -11.74 4.47 5.99
C ALA A 80 -10.28 4.16 6.32
N LYS A 81 -9.47 3.80 5.30
CA LYS A 81 -8.03 3.55 5.43
C LYS A 81 -7.29 4.79 5.95
N TRP A 82 -7.51 5.96 5.36
CA TRP A 82 -6.86 7.21 5.78
C TRP A 82 -7.31 7.66 7.16
N THR A 83 -8.58 7.46 7.51
CA THR A 83 -9.09 7.70 8.87
C THR A 83 -8.42 6.76 9.88
N ALA A 84 -8.28 5.47 9.57
CA ALA A 84 -7.60 4.52 10.43
C ALA A 84 -6.10 4.86 10.58
N TRP A 85 -5.48 5.35 9.52
CA TRP A 85 -4.11 5.85 9.55
C TRP A 85 -3.95 7.06 10.47
N GLU A 86 -4.84 8.05 10.40
CA GLU A 86 -4.85 9.20 11.32
C GLU A 86 -4.90 8.75 12.78
N GLN A 87 -5.76 7.77 13.11
CA GLN A 87 -5.84 7.23 14.46
C GLN A 87 -4.53 6.55 14.90
N ARG A 88 -3.88 5.80 14.01
CA ARG A 88 -2.55 5.23 14.30
C ARG A 88 -1.50 6.32 14.50
N PHE A 89 -1.53 7.38 13.70
CA PHE A 89 -0.63 8.52 13.84
C PHE A 89 -0.80 9.19 15.22
N LEU A 90 -2.04 9.48 15.62
CA LEU A 90 -2.37 10.08 16.91
C LEU A 90 -1.95 9.19 18.10
N ASN A 91 -2.14 7.87 17.98
CA ASN A 91 -1.76 6.92 19.03
C ASN A 91 -0.24 6.74 19.13
N HIS A 92 0.47 6.80 18.00
CA HIS A 92 1.94 6.65 17.94
C HIS A 92 2.67 7.88 18.48
N TYR A 93 2.10 9.08 18.30
CA TYR A 93 2.63 10.34 18.82
C TYR A 93 1.71 10.90 19.92
N PRO A 94 1.77 10.39 21.17
CA PRO A 94 0.84 10.80 22.23
C PRO A 94 0.99 12.27 22.68
N ASN A 95 2.18 12.85 22.46
CA ASN A 95 2.53 14.20 22.92
C ASN A 95 2.26 15.30 21.87
N LEU A 96 1.32 15.07 20.94
CA LEU A 96 0.90 16.09 19.97
C LEU A 96 0.12 17.22 20.65
N THR A 97 0.41 18.47 20.27
CA THR A 97 -0.39 19.63 20.70
C THR A 97 -1.77 19.62 20.05
N ASP A 98 -2.71 20.36 20.63
CA ASP A 98 -4.07 20.47 20.07
C ASP A 98 -4.06 21.14 18.69
N GLU A 99 -3.13 22.06 18.42
CA GLU A 99 -2.91 22.63 17.09
C GLU A 99 -2.42 21.59 16.08
N GLN A 100 -1.47 20.73 16.47
CA GLN A 100 -0.98 19.65 15.59
C GLN A 100 -2.11 18.68 15.26
N LYS A 101 -2.87 18.25 16.26
CA LYS A 101 -4.04 17.35 16.08
C LYS A 101 -5.09 17.99 15.19
N SER A 102 -5.41 19.26 15.42
CA SER A 102 -6.40 20.00 14.62
C SER A 102 -5.96 20.16 13.16
N ARG A 103 -4.67 20.49 12.93
CA ARG A 103 -4.12 20.57 11.56
C ARG A 103 -4.14 19.24 10.84
N LEU A 104 -3.73 18.16 11.51
CA LEU A 104 -3.79 16.79 10.99
C LEU A 104 -5.23 16.41 10.59
N HIS A 105 -6.19 16.69 11.48
CA HIS A 105 -7.58 16.37 11.19
C HIS A 105 -8.12 17.16 10.00
N GLN A 106 -7.83 18.47 9.94
CA GLN A 106 -8.29 19.36 8.88
C GLN A 106 -7.69 19.02 7.51
N MET A 107 -6.40 18.64 7.45
CA MET A 107 -5.79 18.25 6.18
C MET A 107 -6.40 16.95 5.63
N ILE A 108 -6.81 16.02 6.50
CA ILE A 108 -7.39 14.73 6.08
C ILE A 108 -8.88 14.85 5.78
N HIS A 109 -9.67 15.40 6.70
CA HIS A 109 -11.15 15.40 6.66
C HIS A 109 -11.77 16.72 6.20
N GLY A 110 -10.97 17.78 6.09
CA GLY A 110 -11.47 19.11 5.75
C GLY A 110 -11.83 19.94 6.98
N ASN A 111 -12.19 21.19 6.72
CA ASN A 111 -12.64 22.12 7.74
C ASN A 111 -14.16 22.01 7.90
N LYS A 112 -14.69 22.29 9.09
CA LYS A 112 -16.15 22.45 9.26
C LYS A 112 -16.65 23.71 8.55
N TYR A 113 -15.85 24.78 8.61
CA TYR A 113 -16.11 26.04 7.94
C TYR A 113 -14.78 26.74 7.66
N PHE A 114 -14.73 27.52 6.57
CA PHE A 114 -13.64 28.44 6.30
C PHE A 114 -14.06 29.84 6.74
N ALA A 115 -13.35 30.41 7.70
CA ALA A 115 -13.69 31.70 8.26
C ALA A 115 -12.78 32.82 7.73
N ALA A 116 -13.31 34.02 7.60
CA ALA A 116 -12.55 35.26 7.45
C ALA A 116 -13.12 36.33 8.38
N LYS A 117 -12.26 37.17 8.95
CA LYS A 117 -12.69 38.26 9.84
C LYS A 117 -13.51 39.28 9.05
N LEU A 118 -14.66 39.65 9.60
CA LEU A 118 -15.56 40.66 9.03
C LEU A 118 -16.31 41.37 10.17
N SER A 119 -16.04 42.67 10.35
CA SER A 119 -16.53 43.45 11.47
C SER A 119 -18.07 43.58 11.53
N ALA A 120 -18.70 43.74 10.37
CA ALA A 120 -20.15 43.73 10.19
C ALA A 120 -20.50 43.36 8.73
N LEU A 121 -21.70 42.86 8.48
CA LEU A 121 -22.17 42.65 7.11
C LEU A 121 -22.60 44.01 6.50
N PRO A 122 -22.12 44.40 5.31
CA PRO A 122 -22.58 45.62 4.66
C PRO A 122 -24.10 45.58 4.43
N PRO A 123 -24.84 46.70 4.60
CA PRO A 123 -26.31 46.71 4.51
C PRO A 123 -26.86 46.27 3.14
N GLU A 124 -26.06 46.45 2.08
CA GLU A 124 -26.41 46.12 0.70
C GLU A 124 -26.27 44.62 0.39
N VAL A 125 -25.49 43.89 1.20
CA VAL A 125 -25.16 42.47 0.98
C VAL A 125 -26.27 41.59 1.53
N LYS A 126 -26.90 40.81 0.63
CA LYS A 126 -27.88 39.79 1.00
C LYS A 126 -27.34 38.41 0.68
N ILE A 127 -27.18 37.60 1.71
CA ILE A 127 -26.74 36.20 1.60
C ILE A 127 -27.99 35.31 1.64
N ASP A 128 -28.59 35.09 0.47
CA ASP A 128 -29.86 34.37 0.30
C ASP A 128 -29.80 33.28 -0.77
N GLY A 129 -30.87 32.50 -0.90
CA GLY A 129 -31.01 31.45 -1.91
C GLY A 129 -29.84 30.46 -1.92
N SER A 130 -29.21 30.27 -3.09
CA SER A 130 -28.05 29.38 -3.25
C SER A 130 -26.85 29.81 -2.39
N LEU A 131 -26.62 31.13 -2.23
CA LEU A 131 -25.51 31.68 -1.45
C LEU A 131 -25.70 31.42 0.04
N GLY A 132 -26.93 31.55 0.56
CA GLY A 132 -27.24 31.28 1.98
C GLY A 132 -27.02 29.82 2.40
N SER A 133 -26.93 28.91 1.44
CA SER A 133 -26.60 27.52 1.70
C SER A 133 -25.09 27.24 1.82
N VAL A 134 -24.26 28.18 1.37
CA VAL A 134 -22.78 28.05 1.25
C VAL A 134 -22.06 29.05 2.15
N VAL A 135 -22.57 30.27 2.28
CA VAL A 135 -21.95 31.36 3.03
C VAL A 135 -22.90 31.83 4.12
N SER A 136 -22.36 32.14 5.29
CA SER A 136 -23.09 32.76 6.39
C SER A 136 -22.23 33.78 7.11
N TYR A 137 -22.86 34.67 7.86
CA TYR A 137 -22.17 35.65 8.70
C TYR A 137 -22.51 35.39 10.16
N ASP A 138 -21.48 35.27 11.00
CA ASP A 138 -21.60 35.15 12.45
C ASP A 138 -21.35 36.52 13.09
N PRO A 139 -22.39 37.20 13.59
CA PRO A 139 -22.27 38.54 14.18
C PRO A 139 -21.59 38.53 15.55
N GLU A 140 -21.66 37.44 16.31
CA GLU A 140 -21.04 37.36 17.63
C GLU A 140 -19.52 37.24 17.49
N ARG A 141 -19.08 36.39 16.57
CA ARG A 141 -17.65 36.14 16.32
C ARG A 141 -17.05 37.12 15.31
N LYS A 142 -17.88 37.90 14.62
CA LYS A 142 -17.48 38.81 13.54
C LYS A 142 -16.71 38.07 12.43
N LEU A 143 -17.31 36.98 11.96
CA LEU A 143 -16.71 36.09 10.95
C LEU A 143 -17.66 35.89 9.78
N LEU A 144 -17.12 36.02 8.56
CA LEU A 144 -17.72 35.44 7.36
C LEU A 144 -17.32 33.97 7.30
N LEU A 145 -18.31 33.08 7.22
CA LEU A 145 -18.14 31.63 7.21
C LEU A 145 -18.53 31.08 5.84
N VAL A 146 -17.71 30.19 5.31
CA VAL A 146 -18.02 29.35 4.14
C VAL A 146 -18.15 27.91 4.62
N ASP A 147 -19.20 27.22 4.20
CA ASP A 147 -19.44 25.81 4.49
C ASP A 147 -18.25 24.97 4.02
N GLY A 148 -17.74 24.15 4.94
CA GLY A 148 -16.53 23.37 4.73
C GLY A 148 -16.64 22.30 3.66
N LYS A 149 -17.85 21.78 3.39
CA LYS A 149 -18.10 20.69 2.42
C LYS A 149 -18.54 21.19 1.07
N LYS A 150 -19.30 22.28 1.03
CA LYS A 150 -19.82 22.83 -0.23
C LYS A 150 -18.77 23.65 -0.97
N HIS A 151 -17.92 24.35 -0.21
CA HIS A 151 -16.98 25.35 -0.72
C HIS A 151 -17.67 26.46 -1.52
N ILE A 152 -16.98 27.58 -1.74
CA ILE A 152 -17.50 28.65 -2.60
C ILE A 152 -16.94 28.52 -4.02
N THR A 153 -17.81 28.58 -5.02
CA THR A 153 -17.41 28.53 -6.44
C THR A 153 -16.87 29.88 -6.93
N PRO A 154 -16.07 29.91 -8.02
CA PRO A 154 -15.62 31.18 -8.61
C PRO A 154 -16.78 32.12 -8.99
N ARG A 155 -17.90 31.55 -9.45
CA ARG A 155 -19.10 32.31 -9.83
C ARG A 155 -19.78 32.92 -8.61
N GLU A 156 -19.90 32.17 -7.52
CA GLU A 156 -20.46 32.68 -6.26
C GLU A 156 -19.56 33.74 -5.62
N LYS A 157 -18.23 33.54 -5.67
CA LYS A 157 -17.25 34.55 -5.24
C LYS A 157 -17.47 35.86 -5.99
N GLN A 158 -17.53 35.80 -7.32
CA GLN A 158 -17.75 36.98 -8.15
C GLN A 158 -19.11 37.64 -7.85
N ARG A 159 -20.16 36.83 -7.62
CA ARG A 159 -21.48 37.32 -7.22
C ARG A 159 -21.42 38.08 -5.90
N LEU A 160 -20.78 37.54 -4.86
CA LEU A 160 -20.60 38.22 -3.57
C LEU A 160 -19.79 39.51 -3.73
N GLN A 161 -18.68 39.47 -4.46
CA GLN A 161 -17.83 40.65 -4.67
C GLN A 161 -18.54 41.76 -5.45
N SER A 162 -19.48 41.42 -6.34
CA SER A 162 -20.27 42.40 -7.09
C SER A 162 -21.37 43.09 -6.27
N MET A 163 -21.68 42.60 -5.06
CA MET A 163 -22.69 43.22 -4.18
C MET A 163 -22.19 44.50 -3.51
N VAL A 164 -20.88 44.77 -3.56
CA VAL A 164 -20.28 45.97 -2.98
C VAL A 164 -19.57 46.80 -4.06
N PRO A 165 -19.57 48.14 -3.98
CA PRO A 165 -18.96 49.01 -4.99
C PRO A 165 -17.43 49.11 -4.84
N VAL A 166 -16.74 47.96 -4.76
CA VAL A 166 -15.28 47.85 -4.56
C VAL A 166 -14.62 47.22 -5.78
N LYS A 167 -13.45 47.73 -6.16
CA LYS A 167 -12.60 47.20 -7.24
C LYS A 167 -11.20 46.91 -6.73
N LYS A 168 -10.64 45.76 -7.12
CA LYS A 168 -9.25 45.39 -6.88
C LYS A 168 -8.40 45.84 -8.06
N GLY A 169 -7.49 46.79 -7.83
CA GLY A 169 -6.52 47.26 -8.82
C GLY A 169 -5.46 46.20 -9.14
N ALA A 170 -4.70 46.42 -10.22
CA ALA A 170 -3.61 45.53 -10.62
C ALA A 170 -2.47 45.46 -9.58
N ASP A 171 -2.34 46.49 -8.76
CA ASP A 171 -1.44 46.56 -7.60
C ASP A 171 -1.98 45.83 -6.36
N GLY A 172 -3.15 45.20 -6.46
CA GLY A 172 -3.82 44.52 -5.37
C GLY A 172 -4.58 45.42 -4.41
N LYS A 173 -4.56 46.76 -4.59
CA LYS A 173 -5.27 47.69 -3.70
C LYS A 173 -6.77 47.68 -3.97
N LEU A 174 -7.55 47.70 -2.89
CA LEU A 174 -9.00 47.82 -2.95
C LEU A 174 -9.39 49.30 -2.95
N THR A 175 -10.16 49.71 -3.95
CA THR A 175 -10.64 51.08 -4.15
C THR A 175 -12.15 51.11 -4.35
N GLY A 176 -12.80 52.24 -4.04
CA GLY A 176 -14.26 52.34 -4.03
C GLY A 176 -14.90 51.86 -2.73
N GLY A 177 -16.18 52.18 -2.56
CA GLY A 177 -16.99 51.81 -1.40
C GLY A 177 -16.56 52.40 -0.06
N THR A 178 -17.26 51.99 0.98
CA THR A 178 -16.93 52.25 2.39
C THR A 178 -15.76 51.37 2.85
N GLU A 179 -15.26 51.62 4.07
CA GLU A 179 -14.26 50.74 4.69
C GLU A 179 -14.81 49.33 4.92
N LEU A 180 -16.07 49.23 5.33
CA LEU A 180 -16.76 47.96 5.56
C LEU A 180 -16.93 47.16 4.26
N ASP A 181 -17.20 47.83 3.14
CA ASP A 181 -17.30 47.20 1.81
C ASP A 181 -15.95 46.58 1.39
N ARG A 182 -14.85 47.28 1.65
CA ARG A 182 -13.50 46.78 1.38
C ARG A 182 -13.15 45.61 2.29
N GLU A 183 -13.52 45.67 3.57
CA GLU A 183 -13.36 44.56 4.52
C GLU A 183 -14.14 43.32 4.07
N PHE A 184 -15.40 43.50 3.63
CA PHE A 184 -16.21 42.41 3.08
C PHE A 184 -15.58 41.79 1.82
N TYR A 185 -15.15 42.62 0.87
CA TYR A 185 -14.51 42.14 -0.35
C TYR A 185 -13.26 41.29 -0.04
N ASP A 186 -12.41 41.78 0.87
CA ASP A 186 -11.21 41.07 1.33
C ASP A 186 -11.55 39.79 2.11
N ALA A 187 -12.58 39.83 2.97
CA ALA A 187 -13.07 38.66 3.70
C ALA A 187 -13.55 37.56 2.74
N VAL A 188 -14.30 37.92 1.68
CA VAL A 188 -14.72 36.98 0.63
C VAL A 188 -13.50 36.42 -0.11
N ASP A 189 -12.52 37.25 -0.48
CA ASP A 189 -11.30 36.80 -1.18
C ASP A 189 -10.49 35.81 -0.33
N LYS A 190 -10.32 36.11 0.97
CA LYS A 190 -9.63 35.25 1.94
C LYS A 190 -10.39 33.96 2.23
N ALA A 191 -11.71 34.04 2.43
CA ALA A 191 -12.53 32.86 2.67
C ALA A 191 -12.53 31.93 1.46
N TYR A 192 -12.65 32.48 0.24
CA TYR A 192 -12.52 31.73 -1.01
C TYR A 192 -11.15 31.07 -1.17
N ALA A 193 -10.05 31.81 -0.95
CA ALA A 193 -8.70 31.26 -1.07
C ALA A 193 -8.41 30.14 -0.05
N ARG A 194 -9.08 30.17 1.11
CA ARG A 194 -9.02 29.09 2.10
C ARG A 194 -9.90 27.92 1.68
N SER A 195 -11.13 28.17 1.24
CA SER A 195 -12.06 27.11 0.84
C SER A 195 -11.65 26.42 -0.45
N SER A 196 -10.86 27.04 -1.32
CA SER A 196 -10.35 26.39 -2.53
C SER A 196 -9.33 25.28 -2.25
N ARG A 197 -8.82 25.18 -1.01
CA ARG A 197 -7.92 24.12 -0.59
C ARG A 197 -8.73 22.93 -0.08
N LEU A 198 -8.82 21.90 -0.90
CA LEU A 198 -9.46 20.64 -0.54
C LEU A 198 -8.57 19.83 0.42
N SER A 199 -9.20 19.16 1.36
CA SER A 199 -8.57 18.09 2.16
C SER A 199 -8.23 16.87 1.29
N TYR A 200 -7.42 15.96 1.82
CA TYR A 200 -7.07 14.74 1.10
C TYR A 200 -8.29 13.89 0.76
N ILE A 201 -9.23 13.69 1.70
CA ILE A 201 -10.46 12.94 1.43
C ILE A 201 -11.27 13.62 0.31
N GLU A 202 -11.39 14.94 0.31
CA GLU A 202 -12.09 15.69 -0.74
C GLU A 202 -11.37 15.59 -2.10
N LYS A 203 -10.03 15.73 -2.14
CA LYS A 203 -9.23 15.53 -3.36
C LYS A 203 -9.42 14.14 -3.95
N MET A 204 -9.40 13.12 -3.09
CA MET A 204 -9.60 11.72 -3.49
C MET A 204 -11.03 11.48 -3.99
N GLN A 205 -12.04 12.01 -3.32
CA GLN A 205 -13.44 11.89 -3.76
C GLN A 205 -13.67 12.63 -5.08
N ALA A 206 -13.11 13.83 -5.24
CA ALA A 206 -13.16 14.58 -6.49
C ALA A 206 -12.49 13.81 -7.64
N SER A 207 -11.37 13.11 -7.36
CA SER A 207 -10.71 12.24 -8.33
C SER A 207 -11.57 11.02 -8.70
N LEU A 208 -12.00 10.22 -7.71
CA LEU A 208 -12.67 8.94 -7.98
C LEU A 208 -14.13 9.06 -8.41
N ARG A 209 -14.88 10.03 -7.86
CA ARG A 209 -16.32 10.21 -8.10
C ARG A 209 -16.63 11.46 -8.92
N GLY A 210 -15.87 12.53 -8.71
CA GLY A 210 -16.11 13.83 -9.34
C GLY A 210 -15.55 13.95 -10.76
N ASN A 211 -14.64 13.06 -11.18
CA ASN A 211 -14.06 13.07 -12.52
C ASN A 211 -14.86 12.17 -13.49
N PRO A 212 -15.58 12.74 -14.49
CA PRO A 212 -16.36 11.96 -15.44
C PRO A 212 -15.53 10.96 -16.25
N GLU A 213 -14.23 11.23 -16.47
CA GLU A 213 -13.36 10.28 -17.17
C GLU A 213 -13.11 9.01 -16.35
N LEU A 214 -13.05 9.13 -15.02
CA LEU A 214 -12.78 8.01 -14.13
C LEU A 214 -14.07 7.29 -13.72
N ALA A 215 -15.05 8.05 -13.23
CA ALA A 215 -16.33 7.53 -12.73
C ALA A 215 -17.30 7.14 -13.84
N GLY A 216 -17.19 7.78 -15.01
CA GLY A 216 -18.21 7.74 -16.05
C GLY A 216 -19.28 8.81 -15.83
N GLU A 217 -20.17 8.92 -16.81
CA GLU A 217 -21.29 9.85 -16.79
C GLU A 217 -22.54 9.13 -17.30
N ILE A 218 -23.65 9.30 -16.60
CA ILE A 218 -24.96 8.85 -17.06
C ILE A 218 -25.69 10.11 -17.48
N ASP A 219 -25.97 10.23 -18.78
CA ASP A 219 -26.85 11.26 -19.28
C ASP A 219 -28.28 10.86 -18.93
N VAL A 220 -28.84 11.54 -17.93
CA VAL A 220 -30.19 11.27 -17.40
C VAL A 220 -31.26 11.51 -18.46
N GLU A 221 -30.99 12.36 -19.46
CA GLU A 221 -31.93 12.62 -20.57
C GLU A 221 -31.93 11.49 -21.62
N GLN A 222 -30.88 10.66 -21.65
CA GLN A 222 -30.71 9.57 -22.62
C GLN A 222 -30.66 8.17 -21.96
N GLU A 223 -31.09 8.09 -20.70
CA GLU A 223 -31.05 6.87 -19.89
C GLU A 223 -31.79 5.71 -20.60
N GLY A 224 -31.06 4.64 -20.93
CA GLY A 224 -31.59 3.47 -21.67
C GLY A 224 -31.20 3.39 -23.15
N THR A 225 -30.48 4.37 -23.69
CA THR A 225 -29.84 4.30 -25.02
C THR A 225 -28.36 3.91 -24.91
N ILE A 226 -27.73 3.48 -26.02
CA ILE A 226 -26.28 3.19 -26.06
C ILE A 226 -25.45 4.45 -25.76
N ASP A 227 -25.99 5.63 -26.09
CA ASP A 227 -25.32 6.93 -25.95
C ASP A 227 -25.51 7.57 -24.55
N GLY A 228 -26.46 7.07 -23.74
CA GLY A 228 -26.79 7.63 -22.43
C GLY A 228 -25.86 7.24 -21.27
N LYS A 229 -24.88 6.34 -21.49
CA LYS A 229 -23.91 5.96 -20.45
C LYS A 229 -22.48 5.97 -21.00
N ARG A 230 -21.69 6.95 -20.58
CA ARG A 230 -20.25 6.98 -20.81
C ARG A 230 -19.55 6.14 -19.74
N ILE A 231 -18.97 5.01 -20.15
CA ILE A 231 -18.21 4.12 -19.27
C ILE A 231 -16.89 4.79 -18.84
N GLY A 232 -16.74 5.05 -17.55
CA GLY A 232 -15.50 5.58 -16.96
C GLY A 232 -14.35 4.57 -16.96
N LYS A 233 -13.12 5.05 -16.85
CA LYS A 233 -11.92 4.19 -16.82
C LYS A 233 -11.94 3.14 -15.71
N ILE A 234 -12.57 3.42 -14.56
CA ILE A 234 -12.71 2.44 -13.46
C ILE A 234 -13.59 1.25 -13.89
N GLU A 235 -14.68 1.51 -14.59
CA GLU A 235 -15.55 0.44 -15.12
C GLU A 235 -14.87 -0.31 -16.28
N GLN A 236 -14.12 0.40 -17.15
CA GLN A 236 -13.30 -0.24 -18.18
C GLN A 236 -12.26 -1.20 -17.59
N TYR A 237 -11.61 -0.82 -16.49
CA TYR A 237 -10.66 -1.68 -15.78
C TYR A 237 -11.32 -2.95 -15.24
N LYS A 238 -12.51 -2.84 -14.61
CA LYS A 238 -13.28 -4.00 -14.15
C LYS A 238 -13.69 -4.92 -15.29
N ILE A 239 -14.20 -4.36 -16.39
CA ILE A 239 -14.55 -5.11 -17.60
C ILE A 239 -13.32 -5.83 -18.18
N ALA A 240 -12.15 -5.20 -18.17
CA ALA A 240 -10.92 -5.80 -18.66
C ALA A 240 -10.49 -6.99 -17.78
N LEU A 241 -10.60 -6.87 -16.45
CA LEU A 241 -10.36 -7.98 -15.51
C LEU A 241 -11.29 -9.15 -15.78
N ASP A 242 -12.60 -8.90 -15.88
CA ASP A 242 -13.59 -9.96 -16.13
C ASP A 242 -13.33 -10.66 -17.48
N ARG A 243 -12.99 -9.88 -18.50
CA ARG A 243 -12.61 -10.40 -19.83
C ARG A 243 -11.36 -11.26 -19.76
N TYR A 244 -10.37 -10.87 -18.95
CA TYR A 244 -9.15 -11.63 -18.75
C TYR A 244 -9.46 -12.98 -18.10
N GLU A 245 -10.23 -13.02 -17.02
CA GLU A 245 -10.61 -14.27 -16.34
C GLU A 245 -11.39 -15.21 -17.26
N GLN A 246 -12.36 -14.69 -18.02
CA GLN A 246 -13.12 -15.48 -18.98
C GLN A 246 -12.26 -16.11 -20.08
N LYS A 247 -11.22 -15.39 -20.54
CA LYS A 247 -10.29 -15.89 -21.55
C LYS A 247 -9.28 -16.86 -20.94
N LEU A 248 -8.83 -16.62 -19.72
CA LEU A 248 -7.94 -17.50 -18.96
C LEU A 248 -8.56 -18.89 -18.81
N ALA A 249 -9.86 -18.96 -18.47
CA ALA A 249 -10.60 -20.22 -18.35
C ALA A 249 -10.70 -21.03 -19.66
N LYS A 250 -10.42 -20.42 -20.82
CA LYS A 250 -10.53 -21.02 -22.16
C LYS A 250 -9.19 -21.12 -22.89
N ALA A 251 -8.08 -20.82 -22.22
CA ALA A 251 -6.76 -20.80 -22.82
C ALA A 251 -6.13 -22.20 -22.80
N ASP A 252 -6.28 -22.90 -23.92
CA ASP A 252 -5.77 -24.26 -24.18
C ASP A 252 -4.66 -24.30 -25.26
N GLN A 253 -4.35 -23.15 -25.87
CA GLN A 253 -3.43 -23.02 -27.00
C GLN A 253 -2.44 -21.88 -26.77
N ASP A 254 -1.19 -22.04 -27.23
CA ASP A 254 -0.09 -21.10 -26.99
C ASP A 254 -0.40 -19.67 -27.45
N TYR A 255 -0.98 -19.50 -28.64
CA TYR A 255 -1.35 -18.15 -29.12
C TYR A 255 -2.42 -17.46 -28.25
N LYS A 256 -3.29 -18.24 -27.59
CA LYS A 256 -4.29 -17.69 -26.65
C LYS A 256 -3.61 -17.21 -25.35
N VAL A 257 -2.55 -17.89 -24.94
CA VAL A 257 -1.69 -17.50 -23.80
C VAL A 257 -0.95 -16.19 -24.11
N ASP A 258 -0.40 -16.04 -25.32
CA ASP A 258 0.23 -14.78 -25.75
C ASP A 258 -0.76 -13.62 -25.76
N HIS A 259 -1.96 -13.85 -26.27
CA HIS A 259 -3.02 -12.84 -26.24
C HIS A 259 -3.43 -12.48 -24.80
N LEU A 260 -3.41 -13.43 -23.87
CA LEU A 260 -3.66 -13.17 -22.44
C LEU A 260 -2.56 -12.31 -21.82
N ASN A 261 -1.30 -12.56 -22.14
CA ASN A 261 -0.19 -11.74 -21.65
C ASN A 261 -0.32 -10.28 -22.09
N LYS A 262 -0.76 -10.04 -23.33
CA LYS A 262 -1.05 -8.69 -23.82
C LYS A 262 -2.18 -8.02 -23.05
N ILE A 263 -3.31 -8.70 -22.87
CA ILE A 263 -4.44 -8.19 -22.06
C ILE A 263 -3.98 -7.89 -20.63
N TRP A 264 -3.19 -8.78 -20.02
CA TRP A 264 -2.67 -8.58 -18.68
C TRP A 264 -1.80 -7.33 -18.57
N SER A 265 -0.94 -7.08 -19.56
CA SER A 265 -0.13 -5.86 -19.62
C SER A 265 -1.01 -4.60 -19.70
N GLU A 266 -2.05 -4.61 -20.54
CA GLU A 266 -3.02 -3.50 -20.63
C GLU A 266 -3.74 -3.28 -19.29
N ILE A 267 -4.13 -4.35 -18.59
CA ILE A 267 -4.71 -4.30 -17.24
C ILE A 267 -3.74 -3.70 -16.24
N GLN A 268 -2.45 -4.08 -16.27
CA GLN A 268 -1.45 -3.50 -15.35
C GLN A 268 -1.23 -2.01 -15.63
N GLN A 269 -1.26 -1.58 -16.89
CA GLN A 269 -1.19 -0.17 -17.26
C GLN A 269 -2.41 0.59 -16.73
N MET A 270 -3.63 0.12 -17.01
CA MET A 270 -4.87 0.72 -16.50
C MET A 270 -4.85 0.82 -14.96
N LYS A 271 -4.43 -0.26 -14.28
CA LYS A 271 -4.28 -0.26 -12.82
C LYS A 271 -3.32 0.83 -12.35
N GLY A 272 -2.16 0.97 -12.99
CA GLY A 272 -1.19 2.01 -12.66
C GLY A 272 -1.75 3.42 -12.84
N GLU A 273 -2.44 3.69 -13.95
CA GLU A 273 -3.06 4.99 -14.24
C GLU A 273 -4.15 5.36 -13.21
N LEU A 274 -4.89 4.37 -12.72
CA LEU A 274 -5.99 4.58 -11.77
C LEU A 274 -5.55 4.65 -10.31
N VAL A 275 -4.65 3.75 -9.90
CA VAL A 275 -4.29 3.55 -8.49
C VAL A 275 -3.15 4.46 -8.05
N ASN A 276 -2.15 4.71 -8.92
CA ASN A 276 -0.98 5.49 -8.52
C ASN A 276 -1.29 6.93 -8.11
N PRO A 277 -2.25 7.66 -8.74
CA PRO A 277 -2.64 8.98 -8.26
C PRO A 277 -3.18 8.97 -6.83
N ILE A 278 -3.97 7.96 -6.46
CA ILE A 278 -4.52 7.84 -5.09
C ILE A 278 -3.43 7.46 -4.09
N ARG A 279 -2.49 6.58 -4.48
CA ARG A 279 -1.30 6.27 -3.66
C ARG A 279 -0.40 7.48 -3.48
N ALA A 280 -0.23 8.30 -4.51
CA ALA A 280 0.54 9.54 -4.42
C ALA A 280 -0.11 10.53 -3.44
N MET A 281 -1.44 10.64 -3.44
CA MET A 281 -2.16 11.44 -2.43
C MET A 281 -1.93 10.90 -1.01
N GLU A 282 -1.89 9.58 -0.82
CA GLU A 282 -1.54 8.97 0.48
C GLU A 282 -0.09 9.31 0.88
N ASP A 283 0.88 9.12 -0.02
CA ASP A 283 2.29 9.44 0.22
C ASP A 283 2.47 10.94 0.61
N GLU A 284 1.80 11.85 -0.11
CA GLU A 284 1.78 13.29 0.17
C GLU A 284 1.15 13.60 1.53
N MET A 285 0.00 13.00 1.83
CA MET A 285 -0.70 13.15 3.11
C MET A 285 0.19 12.71 4.27
N GLU A 286 0.84 11.55 4.17
CA GLU A 286 1.75 11.06 5.20
C GLU A 286 2.98 11.96 5.36
N SER A 287 3.50 12.50 4.25
CA SER A 287 4.65 13.42 4.27
C SER A 287 4.30 14.74 4.96
N GLU A 288 3.21 15.39 4.56
CA GLU A 288 2.74 16.65 5.17
C GLU A 288 2.42 16.47 6.66
N ALA A 289 1.87 15.32 7.05
CA ALA A 289 1.62 15.02 8.46
C ALA A 289 2.90 14.87 9.28
N ARG A 290 3.98 14.30 8.70
CA ARG A 290 5.29 14.25 9.36
C ARG A 290 5.91 15.63 9.54
N GLU A 291 5.65 16.57 8.64
CA GLU A 291 6.10 17.96 8.78
C GLU A 291 5.44 18.70 9.95
N LEU A 292 4.31 18.20 10.45
CA LEU A 292 3.69 18.75 11.67
C LEU A 292 4.50 18.45 12.93
N LEU A 293 5.37 17.43 12.91
CA LEU A 293 6.06 16.90 14.07
C LEU A 293 7.34 17.68 14.41
N THR A 294 7.66 17.78 15.70
CA THR A 294 8.98 18.25 16.15
C THR A 294 10.05 17.18 15.93
N ALA A 295 11.32 17.56 15.95
CA ALA A 295 12.44 16.61 15.84
C ALA A 295 12.39 15.54 16.95
N GLU A 296 11.97 15.91 18.16
CA GLU A 296 11.82 15.01 19.30
C GLU A 296 10.67 14.02 19.10
N GLN A 297 9.54 14.47 18.52
CA GLN A 297 8.42 13.58 18.17
C GLN A 297 8.81 12.62 17.03
N LEU A 298 9.54 13.10 16.02
CA LEU A 298 10.05 12.27 14.92
C LEU A 298 11.02 11.17 15.37
N ALA A 299 11.72 11.38 16.50
CA ALA A 299 12.61 10.37 17.07
C ALA A 299 11.89 9.08 17.51
N ALA A 300 10.56 9.11 17.69
CA ALA A 300 9.75 7.92 17.95
C ALA A 300 9.66 6.95 16.73
N GLY A 301 10.17 7.36 15.56
CA GLY A 301 10.17 6.55 14.35
C GLY A 301 8.86 6.63 13.56
N PRO A 302 8.75 5.87 12.46
CA PRO A 302 7.59 5.91 11.57
C PRO A 302 6.33 5.33 12.25
N VAL A 303 5.17 5.79 11.81
CA VAL A 303 3.87 5.25 12.24
C VAL A 303 3.83 3.75 11.92
N PRO A 304 3.40 2.89 12.86
CA PRO A 304 3.32 1.46 12.62
C PRO A 304 2.34 1.15 11.48
N PRO A 305 2.69 0.21 10.59
CA PRO A 305 1.83 -0.18 9.49
C PRO A 305 0.53 -0.82 9.99
N GLU A 306 -0.50 -0.76 9.15
CA GLU A 306 -1.76 -1.44 9.44
C GLU A 306 -1.60 -2.96 9.41
N ASN A 307 -2.25 -3.65 10.35
CA ASN A 307 -2.26 -5.12 10.41
C ASN A 307 -3.20 -5.74 9.35
N THR A 308 -2.86 -5.51 8.09
CA THR A 308 -3.54 -6.07 6.91
C THR A 308 -3.09 -7.51 6.65
N GLN A 309 -3.84 -8.24 5.81
CA GLN A 309 -3.47 -9.58 5.40
C GLN A 309 -2.09 -9.63 4.74
N ILE A 310 -1.82 -8.71 3.81
CA ILE A 310 -0.52 -8.61 3.16
C ILE A 310 0.61 -8.26 4.14
N HIS A 311 0.35 -7.41 5.14
CA HIS A 311 1.35 -7.12 6.17
C HIS A 311 1.75 -8.39 6.95
N ARG A 312 0.78 -9.24 7.32
CA ARG A 312 1.07 -10.52 7.99
C ARG A 312 1.90 -11.44 7.10
N VAL A 313 1.58 -11.51 5.81
CA VAL A 313 2.34 -12.31 4.83
C VAL A 313 3.78 -11.79 4.70
N ASN A 314 3.96 -10.48 4.65
CA ASN A 314 5.29 -9.87 4.62
C ASN A 314 6.09 -10.24 5.88
N MET A 315 5.49 -10.09 7.06
CA MET A 315 6.14 -10.41 8.33
C MET A 315 6.45 -11.90 8.48
N MET A 316 5.54 -12.78 8.07
CA MET A 316 5.80 -14.23 8.05
C MET A 316 6.95 -14.60 7.12
N THR A 317 7.02 -13.96 5.94
CA THR A 317 8.11 -14.17 4.98
C THR A 317 9.46 -13.74 5.57
N ILE A 318 9.50 -12.52 6.14
CA ILE A 318 10.70 -11.96 6.78
C ILE A 318 11.16 -12.84 7.95
N ALA A 319 10.24 -13.24 8.82
CA ALA A 319 10.52 -14.08 9.97
C ALA A 319 11.03 -15.47 9.54
N SER A 320 10.40 -16.08 8.53
CA SER A 320 10.78 -17.40 8.03
C SER A 320 12.17 -17.38 7.42
N LEU A 321 12.47 -16.41 6.55
CA LEU A 321 13.80 -16.23 5.95
C LEU A 321 14.90 -16.08 7.03
N THR A 322 14.67 -15.18 7.97
CA THR A 322 15.64 -14.86 9.03
C THR A 322 15.86 -16.05 9.97
N VAL A 323 14.78 -16.63 10.51
CA VAL A 323 14.86 -17.71 11.51
C VAL A 323 15.41 -18.98 10.88
N LEU A 324 14.90 -19.39 9.71
CA LEU A 324 15.37 -20.61 9.05
C LEU A 324 16.82 -20.46 8.56
N GLY A 325 17.20 -19.27 8.07
CA GLY A 325 18.58 -18.94 7.73
C GLY A 325 19.52 -19.10 8.92
N ILE A 326 19.18 -18.53 10.07
CA ILE A 326 19.97 -18.67 11.32
C ILE A 326 20.08 -20.14 11.74
N LEU A 327 18.95 -20.86 11.78
CA LEU A 327 18.92 -22.27 12.22
C LEU A 327 19.81 -23.16 11.32
N LEU A 328 19.80 -22.94 10.01
CA LEU A 328 20.66 -23.65 9.05
C LEU A 328 22.13 -23.28 9.20
N LEU A 329 22.46 -22.01 9.49
CA LEU A 329 23.83 -21.56 9.70
C LEU A 329 24.43 -22.16 10.97
N ILE A 330 23.74 -22.01 12.10
CA ILE A 330 24.22 -22.54 13.38
C ILE A 330 24.10 -24.06 13.48
N GLY A 331 23.27 -24.67 12.62
CA GLY A 331 23.00 -26.11 12.60
C GLY A 331 22.23 -26.57 13.84
N LEU A 332 21.14 -25.84 14.17
CA LEU A 332 20.20 -26.18 15.25
C LEU A 332 18.88 -26.67 14.67
N GLY A 333 18.45 -27.87 15.03
CA GLY A 333 17.24 -28.49 14.48
C GLY A 333 17.34 -28.70 12.96
N THR A 334 18.53 -28.99 12.44
CA THR A 334 18.89 -28.85 11.02
C THR A 334 17.90 -29.54 10.07
N ARG A 335 17.43 -30.74 10.43
CA ARG A 335 16.45 -31.48 9.61
C ARG A 335 15.11 -30.76 9.51
N VAL A 336 14.60 -30.26 10.63
CA VAL A 336 13.33 -29.52 10.69
C VAL A 336 13.47 -28.18 9.98
N ALA A 337 14.57 -27.46 10.22
CA ALA A 337 14.87 -26.21 9.54
C ALA A 337 14.97 -26.39 8.02
N ALA A 338 15.63 -27.46 7.55
CA ALA A 338 15.75 -27.75 6.13
C ALA A 338 14.41 -28.13 5.48
N ILE A 339 13.58 -28.94 6.14
CA ILE A 339 12.23 -29.27 5.63
C ILE A 339 11.34 -28.01 5.59
N ALA A 340 11.37 -27.18 6.63
CA ALA A 340 10.59 -25.95 6.67
C ALA A 340 11.05 -24.95 5.59
N ALA A 341 12.36 -24.79 5.41
CA ALA A 341 12.92 -23.95 4.35
C ALA A 341 12.57 -24.50 2.96
N ALA A 342 12.60 -25.81 2.75
CA ALA A 342 12.18 -26.43 1.51
C ALA A 342 10.69 -26.17 1.23
N GLY A 343 9.82 -26.28 2.25
CA GLY A 343 8.40 -25.96 2.11
C GLY A 343 8.15 -24.49 1.73
N MET A 344 8.89 -23.56 2.35
CA MET A 344 8.81 -22.14 2.04
C MET A 344 9.30 -21.83 0.61
N LEU A 345 10.45 -22.35 0.20
CA LEU A 345 10.97 -22.11 -1.16
C LEU A 345 10.09 -22.79 -2.23
N LEU A 346 9.48 -23.93 -1.90
CA LEU A 346 8.48 -24.55 -2.75
C LEU A 346 7.25 -23.66 -2.90
N SER A 347 6.80 -22.97 -1.84
CA SER A 347 5.69 -22.03 -1.97
C SER A 347 6.05 -20.88 -2.93
N PHE A 348 7.28 -20.35 -2.88
CA PHE A 348 7.75 -19.36 -3.84
C PHE A 348 7.81 -19.92 -5.27
N TYR A 349 8.30 -21.15 -5.45
CA TYR A 349 8.26 -21.81 -6.75
C TYR A 349 6.84 -21.89 -7.34
N LEU A 350 5.84 -22.18 -6.51
CA LEU A 350 4.44 -22.36 -6.93
C LEU A 350 3.70 -21.06 -7.25
N VAL A 351 4.25 -19.88 -6.93
CA VAL A 351 3.60 -18.59 -7.28
C VAL A 351 3.60 -18.37 -8.80
N MET A 352 4.69 -18.74 -9.49
CA MET A 352 4.81 -18.66 -10.95
C MET A 352 5.63 -19.86 -11.45
N PRO A 353 5.06 -21.08 -11.42
CA PRO A 353 5.80 -22.28 -11.75
C PRO A 353 6.10 -22.33 -13.26
N PRO A 354 7.32 -22.68 -13.69
CA PRO A 354 7.69 -22.81 -15.11
C PRO A 354 7.15 -24.12 -15.72
N TRP A 355 5.85 -24.34 -15.61
CA TRP A 355 5.18 -25.54 -16.10
C TRP A 355 4.66 -25.35 -17.53
N PRO A 356 4.52 -26.45 -18.31
CA PRO A 356 3.83 -26.40 -19.59
C PRO A 356 2.44 -25.75 -19.45
N GLY A 357 2.15 -24.77 -20.31
CA GLY A 357 0.86 -24.05 -20.32
C GLY A 357 0.72 -22.93 -19.27
N VAL A 358 1.72 -22.71 -18.40
CA VAL A 358 1.75 -21.54 -17.52
C VAL A 358 2.49 -20.40 -18.23
N PRO A 359 1.95 -19.17 -18.29
CA PRO A 359 2.64 -18.08 -18.96
C PRO A 359 3.97 -17.77 -18.28
N GLU A 360 5.03 -17.56 -19.05
CA GLU A 360 6.38 -17.33 -18.52
C GLU A 360 6.42 -16.15 -17.53
N ALA A 361 7.23 -16.30 -16.48
CA ALA A 361 7.44 -15.23 -15.50
C ALA A 361 8.26 -14.10 -16.16
N PRO A 362 7.94 -12.82 -15.89
CA PRO A 362 8.74 -11.72 -16.40
C PRO A 362 10.14 -11.74 -15.77
N GLY A 363 11.19 -11.68 -16.60
CA GLY A 363 12.58 -11.64 -16.15
C GLY A 363 13.55 -12.26 -17.16
N PRO A 364 14.87 -12.17 -16.90
CA PRO A 364 15.88 -12.77 -17.78
C PRO A 364 16.03 -14.28 -17.61
N GLU A 365 15.38 -14.87 -16.60
CA GLU A 365 15.48 -16.29 -16.27
C GLU A 365 14.49 -17.10 -17.13
N HIS A 366 15.01 -17.89 -18.07
CA HIS A 366 14.26 -18.94 -18.74
C HIS A 366 14.48 -20.26 -18.01
N SER A 367 13.42 -20.97 -17.64
CA SER A 367 13.48 -22.25 -16.95
C SER A 367 12.32 -23.12 -17.42
N PHE A 368 12.55 -24.42 -17.59
CA PHE A 368 11.50 -25.39 -17.87
C PHE A 368 11.44 -26.39 -16.72
N ILE A 369 10.36 -26.34 -15.93
CA ILE A 369 10.10 -27.12 -14.72
C ILE A 369 11.11 -26.83 -13.58
N VAL A 370 12.40 -26.84 -13.84
CA VAL A 370 13.47 -26.65 -12.85
C VAL A 370 14.00 -25.22 -12.93
N ASN A 371 13.76 -24.43 -11.87
CA ASN A 371 14.39 -23.12 -11.66
C ASN A 371 15.24 -23.13 -10.38
N LYS A 372 15.82 -21.98 -10.02
CA LYS A 372 16.64 -21.83 -8.81
C LYS A 372 15.92 -22.27 -7.53
N ASN A 373 14.65 -21.90 -7.35
CA ASN A 373 13.88 -22.26 -6.17
C ASN A 373 13.73 -23.78 -6.04
N LEU A 374 13.44 -24.49 -7.14
CA LEU A 374 13.31 -25.95 -7.11
C LEU A 374 14.66 -26.65 -6.85
N ILE A 375 15.77 -26.12 -7.39
CA ILE A 375 17.12 -26.62 -7.08
C ILE A 375 17.41 -26.48 -5.58
N GLU A 376 17.11 -25.33 -4.98
CA GLU A 376 17.30 -25.09 -3.55
C GLU A 376 16.41 -25.99 -2.69
N VAL A 377 15.15 -26.25 -3.11
CA VAL A 377 14.26 -27.22 -2.45
C VAL A 377 14.89 -28.61 -2.43
N LEU A 378 15.39 -29.10 -3.56
CA LEU A 378 16.04 -30.42 -3.65
C LEU A 378 17.31 -30.48 -2.79
N ALA A 379 18.11 -29.42 -2.80
CA ALA A 379 19.30 -29.30 -1.95
C ALA A 379 18.95 -29.36 -0.46
N LEU A 380 17.91 -28.65 -0.02
CA LEU A 380 17.43 -28.67 1.36
C LEU A 380 16.88 -30.04 1.77
N LEU A 381 16.16 -30.73 0.88
CA LEU A 381 15.70 -32.10 1.13
C LEU A 381 16.89 -33.07 1.27
N ALA A 382 17.94 -32.91 0.46
CA ALA A 382 19.18 -33.67 0.61
C ALA A 382 19.88 -33.37 1.96
N ILE A 383 19.92 -32.11 2.38
CA ILE A 383 20.43 -31.71 3.70
C ILE A 383 19.59 -32.33 4.82
N ALA A 384 18.26 -32.38 4.69
CA ALA A 384 17.36 -32.97 5.67
C ALA A 384 17.54 -34.49 5.81
N ALA A 385 17.89 -35.17 4.71
CA ALA A 385 18.17 -36.61 4.70
C ALA A 385 19.52 -36.96 5.36
N LEU A 386 20.42 -35.99 5.53
CA LEU A 386 21.77 -36.22 6.04
C LEU A 386 21.98 -35.59 7.43
N PRO A 387 22.84 -36.17 8.28
CA PRO A 387 23.07 -35.68 9.62
C PRO A 387 24.05 -34.48 9.66
N THR A 388 23.87 -33.52 8.76
CA THR A 388 24.77 -32.36 8.54
C THR A 388 24.95 -31.50 9.80
N GLY A 389 23.89 -31.34 10.61
CA GLY A 389 23.95 -30.68 11.91
C GLY A 389 24.86 -31.37 12.92
N THR A 390 24.98 -32.70 12.86
CA THR A 390 25.89 -33.45 13.75
C THR A 390 27.34 -33.41 13.28
N TRP A 391 27.55 -33.26 11.97
CA TRP A 391 28.89 -33.11 11.38
C TRP A 391 29.48 -31.73 11.70
N PHE A 392 28.68 -30.67 11.55
CA PHE A 392 29.08 -29.30 11.84
C PHE A 392 27.85 -28.49 12.28
N GLY A 393 27.66 -28.28 13.58
CA GLY A 393 26.51 -27.56 14.10
C GLY A 393 26.22 -27.83 15.57
N ILE A 394 25.29 -27.06 16.13
CA ILE A 394 24.84 -27.18 17.53
C ILE A 394 24.16 -28.54 17.78
N ASP A 395 23.50 -29.13 16.78
CA ASP A 395 22.92 -30.48 16.87
C ASP A 395 23.95 -31.53 17.31
N GLY A 396 25.20 -31.42 16.84
CA GLY A 396 26.30 -32.30 17.25
C GLY A 396 26.70 -32.13 18.72
N LEU A 397 26.62 -30.91 19.26
CA LEU A 397 26.90 -30.63 20.67
C LEU A 397 25.84 -31.27 21.56
N PHE A 398 24.55 -31.11 21.22
CA PHE A 398 23.46 -31.76 21.95
C PHE A 398 23.58 -33.28 21.89
N TYR A 399 23.83 -33.85 20.72
CA TYR A 399 24.00 -35.29 20.56
C TYR A 399 25.13 -35.84 21.46
N ARG A 400 26.30 -35.18 21.47
CA ARG A 400 27.44 -35.57 22.33
C ARG A 400 27.10 -35.45 23.81
N PHE A 401 26.42 -34.39 24.22
CA PHE A 401 26.02 -34.15 25.60
C PHE A 401 25.06 -35.23 26.12
N PHE A 402 24.00 -35.55 25.38
CA PHE A 402 23.03 -36.57 25.76
C PHE A 402 23.62 -37.99 25.73
N GLN A 403 24.51 -38.29 24.76
CA GLN A 403 25.23 -39.57 24.77
C GLN A 403 26.16 -39.74 25.97
N LYS A 404 26.86 -38.67 26.38
CA LYS A 404 27.75 -38.71 27.55
C LYS A 404 26.95 -39.01 28.82
N ARG A 405 25.79 -38.34 29.02
CA ARG A 405 24.88 -38.61 30.14
C ARG A 405 24.37 -40.06 30.15
N LYS A 406 23.95 -40.60 29.00
CA LYS A 406 23.49 -42.00 28.88
C LYS A 406 24.59 -43.00 29.22
N LYS A 407 25.84 -42.75 28.80
CA LYS A 407 27.00 -43.58 29.15
C LYS A 407 27.35 -43.52 30.64
N THR A 408 27.21 -42.35 31.29
CA THR A 408 27.44 -42.21 32.73
C THR A 408 26.34 -42.90 33.54
N ALA A 409 25.07 -42.80 33.13
CA ALA A 409 23.96 -43.50 33.79
C ALA A 409 24.10 -45.04 33.72
N ASN A 410 24.43 -45.59 32.55
CA ASN A 410 24.66 -47.04 32.37
C ASN A 410 25.91 -47.58 33.09
N LYS A 411 26.82 -46.71 33.55
CA LYS A 411 27.98 -47.11 34.36
C LYS A 411 27.71 -47.05 35.87
N ALA A 412 26.61 -46.41 36.28
CA ALA A 412 26.20 -46.23 37.68
C ALA A 412 25.08 -47.21 38.12
N SER A 413 24.49 -47.92 37.15
CA SER A 413 23.64 -49.12 37.31
C SER A 413 24.47 -50.37 37.11
#